data_AF-A0A5C7X418-F1
#
_entry.id   AF-A0A5C7X418-F1
#
_cell.length_a   1.000
_cell.length_b   1.000
_cell.length_c   1.000
_cell.angle_alpha   90.00
_cell.angle_beta   90.00
_cell.angle_gamma   90.00
#
_symmetry.space_group_name_H-M   'P 1'
#
loop_
_entity.id
_entity.type
_entity.pdbx_description
1 polymer ?
#
loop_
_entity_poly.entity_id
_entity_poly.type
_entity_poly.pdbx_seq_one_letter_code
_entity_poly.pdbx_strand_id
1 'polypeptide(L)'
;MGTFLQIVGGLALAFVLLIVAGLFYLRWRIKRYANSDAAKWAQIGQAGVAARISLKPLDEPFHHPEIIEGLIAELQDLGYREVGRYSVPEMPTLQFWGGAHPEDGSGATVVDHSMIAPFFELCLVSDTDARHTLTVTTNPTHNPAHTRTGTRVIADGAFTPMAARSELLRTAADEPYLRFDAENFESIFVDLYARQMDFILAKGGPTEADMRREAARMADLPELDDDQMQMALRMSRASHQQALEDAIIDRFLKRYDLPAHEWERLRDRVIVIHDRMNGEEICQHALGHAGAEVDEIEVERILLVSDSRVAAFHALQELLPMAERFRLIGRTDEPVGAALYERV
;
A
#
# COMPACT_ATOMS: atom_id res chain seq x y z
N MET A 1 67.72 3.22 22.47
CA MET A 1 66.79 2.46 21.61
C MET A 1 65.63 1.84 22.39
N GLY A 2 65.83 1.21 23.56
CA GLY A 2 64.74 0.59 24.33
C GLY A 2 63.61 1.54 24.76
N THR A 3 63.93 2.75 25.21
CA THR A 3 62.94 3.76 25.61
C THR A 3 62.09 4.28 24.45
N PHE A 4 62.68 4.44 23.26
CA PHE A 4 61.94 4.85 22.06
C PHE A 4 60.93 3.78 21.63
N LEU A 5 61.33 2.50 21.64
CA LEU A 5 60.44 1.39 21.31
C LEU A 5 59.30 1.23 22.32
N GLN A 6 59.54 1.50 23.60
CA GLN A 6 58.53 1.48 24.65
C GLN A 6 57.51 2.62 24.49
N ILE A 7 57.96 3.82 24.13
CA ILE A 7 57.07 4.97 23.88
C ILE A 7 56.21 4.72 22.64
N VAL A 8 56.80 4.24 21.54
CA VAL A 8 56.07 3.92 20.31
C VAL A 8 55.10 2.76 20.54
N GLY A 9 55.52 1.71 21.27
CA GLY A 9 54.65 0.59 21.63
C GLY A 9 53.49 0.99 22.53
N GLY A 10 53.73 1.87 23.51
CA GLY A 10 52.69 2.42 24.37
C GLY A 10 51.65 3.26 23.61
N LEU A 11 52.10 4.09 22.66
CA LEU A 11 51.21 4.89 21.80
C LEU A 11 50.38 4.01 20.85
N ALA A 12 51.00 3.00 20.25
CA ALA A 12 50.28 2.04 19.40
C ALA A 12 49.21 1.28 20.18
N LEU A 13 49.52 0.83 21.40
CA LEU A 13 48.55 0.13 22.26
C LEU A 13 47.41 1.06 22.69
N ALA A 14 47.70 2.31 23.06
CA ALA A 14 46.68 3.29 23.41
C ALA A 14 45.75 3.60 22.23
N PHE A 15 46.29 3.68 21.01
CA PHE A 15 45.51 3.89 19.79
C PHE A 15 44.59 2.71 19.48
N VAL A 16 45.09 1.48 19.62
CA VAL A 16 44.27 0.26 19.44
C VAL A 16 43.14 0.21 20.48
N LEU A 17 43.42 0.54 21.75
CA LEU A 17 42.39 0.59 22.79
C LEU A 17 41.32 1.65 22.51
N LEU A 18 41.70 2.81 21.98
CA LEU A 18 40.78 3.86 21.55
C LEU A 18 39.87 3.39 20.41
N ILE A 19 40.41 2.68 19.41
CA ILE A 19 39.61 2.10 18.32
C ILE A 19 38.63 1.07 18.86
N VAL A 20 39.06 0.16 19.73
CA VAL A 20 38.19 -0.87 20.32
C VAL A 20 37.09 -0.22 21.16
N ALA A 21 37.42 0.76 22.00
CA ALA A 21 36.44 1.51 22.79
C ALA A 21 35.46 2.30 21.90
N GLY A 22 35.95 2.91 20.82
CA GLY A 22 35.13 3.60 19.82
C GLY A 22 34.15 2.66 19.11
N LEU A 23 34.60 1.47 18.71
CA LEU A 23 33.75 0.44 18.10
C LEU A 23 32.72 -0.10 19.09
N PHE A 24 33.10 -0.30 20.36
CA PHE A 24 32.17 -0.73 21.40
C PHE A 24 31.12 0.33 21.72
N TYR A 25 31.53 1.61 21.81
CA TYR A 25 30.63 2.74 21.98
C TYR A 25 29.69 2.90 20.80
N LEU A 26 30.18 2.77 19.56
CA LEU A 26 29.38 2.83 18.36
C LEU A 26 28.38 1.67 18.30
N ARG A 27 28.81 0.43 18.58
CA ARG A 27 27.93 -0.75 18.63
C ARG A 27 26.88 -0.63 19.73
N TRP A 28 27.26 -0.11 20.90
CA TRP A 28 26.33 0.13 22.00
C TRP A 28 25.33 1.24 21.65
N ARG A 29 25.78 2.34 21.03
CA ARG A 29 24.93 3.44 20.58
C ARG A 29 23.96 2.97 19.49
N ILE A 30 24.45 2.27 18.45
CA ILE A 30 23.62 1.66 17.41
C ILE A 30 22.62 0.70 18.04
N LYS A 31 23.02 -0.17 18.98
CA LYS A 31 22.09 -1.08 19.65
C LYS A 31 21.05 -0.34 20.51
N ARG A 32 21.40 0.82 21.08
CA ARG A 32 20.49 1.67 21.86
C ARG A 32 19.50 2.45 20.97
N TYR A 33 19.90 2.83 19.76
CA TYR A 33 19.03 3.47 18.76
C TYR A 33 18.24 2.45 17.92
N ALA A 34 18.78 1.26 17.65
CA ALA A 34 18.08 0.16 16.98
C ALA A 34 16.99 -0.45 17.88
N ASN A 35 17.16 -0.37 19.21
CA ASN A 35 16.10 -0.67 20.19
C ASN A 35 15.27 0.57 20.58
N SER A 36 15.48 1.73 19.94
CA SER A 36 14.63 2.90 20.19
C SER A 36 13.38 2.82 19.33
N ASP A 37 12.29 3.38 19.83
CA ASP A 37 11.00 3.45 19.13
C ASP A 37 11.15 3.96 17.69
N ALA A 38 12.19 4.74 17.37
CA ALA A 38 12.55 5.18 16.01
C ALA A 38 12.67 4.05 14.97
N ALA A 39 13.08 2.83 15.34
CA ALA A 39 13.14 1.70 14.41
C ALA A 39 11.75 1.10 14.12
N LYS A 40 10.88 1.04 15.13
CA LYS A 40 9.45 0.70 14.96
C LYS A 40 8.72 1.79 14.18
N TRP A 41 9.09 3.05 14.38
CA TRP A 41 8.58 4.21 13.64
C TRP A 41 9.05 4.24 12.19
N ALA A 42 10.31 3.89 11.94
CA ALA A 42 10.81 3.70 10.58
C ALA A 42 9.98 2.63 9.86
N GLN A 43 9.60 1.54 10.53
CA GLN A 43 8.70 0.52 9.95
C GLN A 43 7.28 1.02 9.70
N ILE A 44 6.72 1.88 10.56
CA ILE A 44 5.39 2.48 10.35
C ILE A 44 5.40 3.51 9.21
N GLY A 45 6.46 4.32 9.10
CA GLY A 45 6.67 5.22 7.97
C GLY A 45 7.11 4.52 6.68
N GLN A 46 7.64 3.29 6.77
CA GLN A 46 8.08 2.46 5.64
C GLN A 46 7.07 1.39 5.22
N ALA A 47 5.96 1.20 5.94
CA ALA A 47 4.85 0.39 5.46
C ALA A 47 4.19 1.13 4.29
N GLY A 48 4.87 1.11 3.15
CA GLY A 48 4.41 1.76 1.94
C GLY A 48 3.05 1.20 1.57
N VAL A 49 2.18 2.07 1.05
CA VAL A 49 0.88 1.64 0.54
C VAL A 49 1.13 0.83 -0.73
N ALA A 50 0.91 -0.49 -0.69
CA ALA A 50 0.96 -1.32 -1.87
C ALA A 50 -0.33 -1.14 -2.68
N ALA A 51 -0.26 -0.48 -3.84
CA ALA A 51 -1.44 -0.30 -4.68
C ALA A 51 -1.91 -1.64 -5.30
N ARG A 52 -0.96 -2.52 -5.57
CA ARG A 52 -1.12 -3.83 -6.17
C ARG A 52 -0.28 -4.83 -5.40
N ILE A 53 -0.72 -6.07 -5.41
CA ILE A 53 -0.04 -7.16 -4.72
C ILE A 53 0.13 -8.34 -5.66
N SER A 54 1.13 -9.15 -5.37
CA SER A 54 1.27 -10.48 -5.92
C SER A 54 1.23 -11.50 -4.79
N LEU A 55 0.72 -12.70 -5.09
CA LEU A 55 0.78 -13.80 -4.15
C LEU A 55 1.95 -14.71 -4.52
N LYS A 56 2.77 -15.06 -3.53
CA LYS A 56 3.82 -16.07 -3.67
C LYS A 56 3.59 -17.18 -2.67
N PRO A 57 3.85 -18.44 -3.01
CA PRO A 57 3.84 -19.52 -2.03
C PRO A 57 4.68 -19.13 -0.80
N LEU A 58 4.15 -19.45 0.38
CA LEU A 58 4.81 -19.16 1.64
C LEU A 58 5.89 -20.21 1.91
N ASP A 59 7.15 -19.78 1.92
CA ASP A 59 8.31 -20.66 2.21
C ASP A 59 8.71 -20.64 3.70
N GLU A 60 8.27 -19.63 4.45
CA GLU A 60 8.62 -19.42 5.86
C GLU A 60 7.43 -19.74 6.79
N PRO A 61 7.65 -20.12 8.06
CA PRO A 61 6.57 -20.21 9.03
C PRO A 61 5.86 -18.87 9.20
N PHE A 62 4.56 -18.95 9.56
CA PHE A 62 3.79 -17.81 10.06
C PHE A 62 4.52 -17.11 11.22
N HIS A 63 4.37 -15.79 11.32
CA HIS A 63 4.87 -15.00 12.45
C HIS A 63 4.22 -15.42 13.77
N HIS A 64 2.93 -15.79 13.74
CA HIS A 64 2.15 -16.20 14.90
C HIS A 64 1.57 -17.62 14.73
N PRO A 65 2.41 -18.67 14.62
CA PRO A 65 1.98 -19.98 14.14
C PRO A 65 0.95 -20.64 15.07
N GLU A 66 1.05 -20.45 16.39
CA GLU A 66 0.11 -21.05 17.35
C GLU A 66 -1.32 -20.53 17.18
N ILE A 67 -1.48 -19.22 16.93
CA ILE A 67 -2.79 -18.58 16.75
C ILE A 67 -3.34 -18.91 15.36
N ILE A 68 -2.48 -18.78 14.33
CA ILE A 68 -2.86 -18.98 12.93
C ILE A 68 -3.31 -20.43 12.69
N GLU A 69 -2.53 -21.42 13.13
CA GLU A 69 -2.89 -22.83 12.91
C GLU A 69 -4.17 -23.22 13.68
N GLY A 70 -4.44 -22.59 14.83
CA GLY A 70 -5.73 -22.76 15.53
C GLY A 70 -6.92 -22.26 14.70
N LEU A 71 -6.81 -21.05 14.15
CA LEU A 71 -7.85 -20.47 13.27
C LEU A 71 -8.04 -21.29 11.99
N ILE A 72 -6.94 -21.77 11.39
CA ILE A 72 -6.99 -22.65 10.20
C ILE A 72 -7.72 -23.95 10.53
N ALA A 73 -7.39 -24.59 11.65
CA ALA A 73 -8.03 -25.84 12.06
C ALA A 73 -9.55 -25.65 12.27
N GLU A 74 -9.96 -24.57 12.94
CA GLU A 74 -11.39 -24.26 13.12
C GLU A 74 -12.13 -24.04 11.80
N LEU A 75 -11.50 -23.38 10.82
CA LEU A 75 -12.09 -23.20 9.49
C LEU A 75 -12.15 -24.53 8.72
N GLN A 76 -11.13 -25.38 8.85
CA GLN A 76 -11.12 -26.71 8.22
C GLN A 76 -12.20 -27.62 8.81
N ASP A 77 -12.44 -27.58 10.12
CA ASP A 77 -13.53 -28.30 10.79
C ASP A 77 -14.91 -27.83 10.31
N LEU A 78 -15.02 -26.58 9.85
CA LEU A 78 -16.22 -26.03 9.23
C LEU A 78 -16.35 -26.36 7.73
N GLY A 79 -15.41 -27.11 7.16
CA GLY A 79 -15.46 -27.61 5.78
C GLY A 79 -14.66 -26.79 4.77
N TYR A 80 -13.94 -25.73 5.17
CA TYR A 80 -13.04 -25.03 4.27
C TYR A 80 -11.84 -25.91 3.89
N ARG A 81 -11.46 -25.87 2.61
CA ARG A 81 -10.28 -26.56 2.09
C ARG A 81 -9.17 -25.55 1.85
N GLU A 82 -7.96 -25.88 2.25
CA GLU A 82 -6.79 -25.06 1.95
C GLU A 82 -6.61 -24.95 0.43
N VAL A 83 -6.49 -23.72 -0.04
CA VAL A 83 -6.16 -23.36 -1.42
C VAL A 83 -4.67 -23.02 -1.53
N GLY A 84 -4.13 -22.35 -0.51
CA GLY A 84 -2.70 -22.10 -0.43
C GLY A 84 -2.31 -21.31 0.81
N ARG A 85 -0.99 -21.16 0.99
CA ARG A 85 -0.37 -20.29 1.98
C ARG A 85 0.51 -19.30 1.21
N TYR A 86 0.36 -18.02 1.52
CA TYR A 86 0.89 -16.96 0.69
C TYR A 86 1.73 -15.96 1.50
N SER A 87 2.81 -15.50 0.88
CA SER A 87 3.51 -14.27 1.22
C SER A 87 3.16 -13.20 0.19
N VAL A 88 3.21 -11.93 0.60
CA VAL A 88 2.97 -10.77 -0.28
C VAL A 88 4.26 -9.96 -0.39
N PRO A 89 5.04 -10.09 -1.47
CA PRO A 89 6.34 -9.42 -1.59
C PRO A 89 6.28 -7.90 -1.42
N GLU A 90 5.18 -7.27 -1.84
CA GLU A 90 4.95 -5.82 -1.73
C GLU A 90 4.64 -5.39 -0.29
N MET A 91 4.23 -6.32 0.59
CA MET A 91 3.97 -6.11 2.00
C MET A 91 4.66 -7.21 2.83
N PRO A 92 5.98 -7.12 3.06
CA PRO A 92 6.77 -8.22 3.65
C PRO A 92 6.34 -8.64 5.06
N THR A 93 5.56 -7.82 5.75
CA THR A 93 4.99 -8.10 7.08
C THR A 93 3.68 -8.87 7.01
N LEU A 94 3.14 -9.13 5.82
CA LEU A 94 1.86 -9.78 5.58
C LEU A 94 2.07 -11.17 4.98
N GLN A 95 1.53 -12.16 5.67
CA GLN A 95 1.39 -13.53 5.22
C GLN A 95 -0.06 -13.95 5.43
N PHE A 96 -0.57 -14.91 4.66
CA PHE A 96 -1.90 -15.43 4.94
C PHE A 96 -2.12 -16.85 4.42
N TRP A 97 -3.04 -17.54 5.05
CA TRP A 97 -3.63 -18.77 4.55
C TRP A 97 -4.90 -18.44 3.76
N GLY A 98 -5.08 -19.09 2.61
CA GLY A 98 -6.27 -19.00 1.77
C GLY A 98 -7.01 -20.32 1.73
N GLY A 99 -8.34 -20.27 1.85
CA GLY A 99 -9.21 -21.44 1.76
C GLY A 99 -10.51 -21.17 1.04
N ALA A 100 -11.17 -22.25 0.64
CA ALA A 100 -12.46 -22.20 -0.03
C ALA A 100 -13.42 -23.26 0.53
N HIS A 101 -14.67 -22.88 0.77
CA HIS A 101 -15.70 -23.82 1.21
C HIS A 101 -16.40 -24.43 -0.01
N PRO A 102 -16.33 -25.77 -0.19
CA PRO A 102 -16.76 -26.40 -1.42
C PRO A 102 -18.27 -26.35 -1.63
N GLU A 103 -19.12 -26.20 -0.62
CA GLU A 103 -20.59 -26.23 -0.81
C GLU A 103 -21.20 -24.86 -1.08
N ASP A 104 -20.97 -23.89 -0.19
CA ASP A 104 -21.49 -22.51 -0.30
C ASP A 104 -20.64 -21.58 -1.20
N GLY A 105 -19.43 -22.01 -1.58
CA GLY A 105 -18.57 -21.27 -2.49
C GLY A 105 -17.82 -20.11 -1.86
N SER A 106 -17.94 -19.86 -0.55
CA SER A 106 -17.23 -18.78 0.13
C SER A 106 -15.72 -18.98 0.17
N GLY A 107 -14.99 -17.87 0.07
CA GLY A 107 -13.55 -17.81 0.31
C GLY A 107 -13.25 -17.45 1.75
N ALA A 108 -12.14 -17.97 2.29
CA ALA A 108 -11.62 -17.62 3.60
C ALA A 108 -10.16 -17.18 3.50
N THR A 109 -9.79 -16.21 4.31
CA THR A 109 -8.39 -15.85 4.58
C THR A 109 -8.13 -15.84 6.07
N VAL A 110 -6.99 -16.37 6.49
CA VAL A 110 -6.44 -16.16 7.83
C VAL A 110 -5.17 -15.35 7.66
N VAL A 111 -5.19 -14.11 8.15
CA VAL A 111 -4.16 -13.12 7.92
C VAL A 111 -3.23 -13.07 9.13
N ASP A 112 -1.95 -13.24 8.84
CA ASP A 112 -0.86 -13.04 9.78
C ASP A 112 -0.08 -11.77 9.41
N HIS A 113 -0.05 -10.82 10.33
CA HIS A 113 0.70 -9.59 10.15
C HIS A 113 1.67 -9.40 11.31
N SER A 114 2.92 -9.02 11.03
CA SER A 114 3.94 -8.90 12.09
C SER A 114 3.66 -7.80 13.12
N MET A 115 2.73 -6.87 12.83
CA MET A 115 2.44 -5.69 13.66
C MET A 115 1.01 -5.63 14.21
N ILE A 116 0.09 -6.47 13.75
CA ILE A 116 -1.29 -6.50 14.26
C ILE A 116 -1.69 -7.92 14.61
N ALA A 117 -2.64 -8.07 15.53
CA ALA A 117 -3.12 -9.39 15.92
C ALA A 117 -3.63 -10.17 14.70
N PRO A 118 -3.34 -11.47 14.59
CA PRO A 118 -3.94 -12.33 13.58
C PRO A 118 -5.45 -12.20 13.54
N PHE A 119 -6.00 -12.22 12.34
CA PHE A 119 -7.44 -12.15 12.11
C PHE A 119 -7.82 -13.03 10.92
N PHE A 120 -9.12 -13.20 10.68
CA PHE A 120 -9.62 -13.92 9.53
C PHE A 120 -10.77 -13.18 8.87
N GLU A 121 -10.99 -13.47 7.58
CA GLU A 121 -12.08 -12.92 6.80
C GLU A 121 -12.75 -14.04 6.01
N LEU A 122 -14.08 -13.99 5.92
CA LEU A 122 -14.88 -14.83 5.05
C LEU A 122 -15.56 -13.95 4.01
N CYS A 123 -15.53 -14.35 2.75
CA CYS A 123 -15.99 -13.52 1.65
C CYS A 123 -16.87 -14.31 0.66
N LEU A 124 -17.94 -13.65 0.21
CA LEU A 124 -18.74 -14.03 -0.95
C LEU A 124 -18.62 -12.93 -2.01
N VAL A 125 -18.52 -13.34 -3.27
CA VAL A 125 -18.47 -12.43 -4.43
C VAL A 125 -19.62 -12.79 -5.36
N SER A 126 -20.47 -11.83 -5.70
CA SER A 126 -21.58 -12.07 -6.63
C SER A 126 -21.04 -12.48 -8.01
N ASP A 127 -21.65 -13.51 -8.61
CA ASP A 127 -21.36 -13.96 -9.97
C ASP A 127 -22.00 -13.01 -11.02
N THR A 128 -23.01 -12.24 -10.63
CA THR A 128 -23.69 -11.30 -11.53
C THR A 128 -23.04 -9.93 -11.59
N ASP A 129 -22.45 -9.48 -10.48
CA ASP A 129 -21.68 -8.26 -10.41
C ASP A 129 -20.54 -8.42 -9.40
N ALA A 130 -19.32 -8.64 -9.87
CA ALA A 130 -18.13 -8.76 -9.02
C ALA A 130 -17.82 -7.49 -8.18
N ARG A 131 -18.56 -6.39 -8.37
CA ARG A 131 -18.52 -5.24 -7.45
C ARG A 131 -19.28 -5.51 -6.16
N HIS A 132 -20.20 -6.45 -6.16
CA HIS A 132 -20.97 -6.88 -5.01
C HIS A 132 -20.24 -7.98 -4.25
N THR A 133 -19.82 -7.62 -3.04
CA THR A 133 -19.14 -8.55 -2.14
C THR A 133 -19.74 -8.44 -0.76
N LEU A 134 -19.75 -9.57 -0.05
CA LEU A 134 -20.12 -9.65 1.35
C LEU A 134 -18.95 -10.25 2.11
N THR A 135 -18.40 -9.49 3.04
CA THR A 135 -17.28 -9.92 3.88
C THR A 135 -17.68 -9.91 5.35
N VAL A 136 -17.36 -10.97 6.08
CA VAL A 136 -17.41 -11.02 7.55
C VAL A 136 -15.99 -11.16 8.06
N THR A 137 -15.55 -10.25 8.94
CA THR A 137 -14.13 -10.13 9.31
C THR A 137 -13.95 -9.88 10.80
N THR A 138 -12.86 -10.41 11.35
CA THR A 138 -12.36 -10.09 12.71
C THR A 138 -11.28 -9.02 12.68
N ASN A 139 -10.97 -8.43 11.52
CA ASN A 139 -9.91 -7.45 11.35
C ASN A 139 -10.05 -6.28 12.35
N PRO A 140 -9.10 -6.11 13.30
CA PRO A 140 -9.18 -5.11 14.35
C PRO A 140 -9.02 -3.68 13.83
N THR A 141 -8.51 -3.50 12.61
CA THR A 141 -8.28 -2.20 11.98
C THR A 141 -9.30 -1.88 10.88
N HIS A 142 -10.41 -2.62 10.81
CA HIS A 142 -11.45 -2.33 9.82
C HIS A 142 -11.93 -0.87 9.92
N ASN A 143 -11.85 -0.16 8.79
CA ASN A 143 -12.37 1.18 8.64
C ASN A 143 -13.60 1.17 7.73
N PRO A 144 -14.83 1.43 8.25
CA PRO A 144 -16.02 1.50 7.42
C PRO A 144 -15.96 2.57 6.33
N ALA A 145 -15.15 3.63 6.55
CA ALA A 145 -14.90 4.64 5.52
C ALA A 145 -14.07 4.10 4.36
N HIS A 146 -13.49 2.90 4.45
CA HIS A 146 -12.80 2.25 3.34
C HIS A 146 -13.70 1.26 2.59
N THR A 147 -14.93 1.00 3.03
CA THR A 147 -15.85 0.08 2.34
C THR A 147 -16.38 0.72 1.04
N ARG A 148 -16.12 0.06 -0.11
CA ARG A 148 -16.56 0.52 -1.44
C ARG A 148 -18.08 0.37 -1.62
N THR A 149 -18.68 1.22 -2.44
CA THR A 149 -20.08 1.05 -2.88
C THR A 149 -20.30 -0.32 -3.51
N GLY A 150 -21.39 -0.99 -3.13
CA GLY A 150 -21.69 -2.37 -3.54
C GLY A 150 -21.02 -3.43 -2.67
N THR A 151 -20.07 -3.08 -1.81
CA THR A 151 -19.47 -3.99 -0.83
C THR A 151 -20.16 -3.85 0.52
N ARG A 152 -20.41 -4.97 1.18
CA ARG A 152 -20.91 -5.02 2.56
C ARG A 152 -19.88 -5.72 3.44
N VAL A 153 -19.45 -5.06 4.51
CA VAL A 153 -18.54 -5.63 5.49
C VAL A 153 -19.23 -5.67 6.85
N ILE A 154 -19.18 -6.82 7.51
CA ILE A 154 -19.60 -7.01 8.90
C ILE A 154 -18.32 -7.31 9.69
N ALA A 155 -17.86 -6.32 10.44
CA ALA A 155 -16.64 -6.43 11.24
C ALA A 155 -16.98 -6.55 12.72
N ASP A 156 -16.56 -7.64 13.35
CA ASP A 156 -16.63 -7.85 14.80
C ASP A 156 -15.46 -8.73 15.24
N GLY A 157 -14.55 -8.17 16.04
CA GLY A 157 -13.38 -8.87 16.56
C GLY A 157 -13.71 -10.01 17.51
N ALA A 158 -14.95 -10.13 17.99
CA ALA A 158 -15.40 -11.22 18.85
C ALA A 158 -15.91 -12.45 18.08
N PHE A 159 -15.98 -12.40 16.74
CA PHE A 159 -16.44 -13.55 15.98
C PHE A 159 -15.50 -14.75 16.09
N THR A 160 -16.09 -15.92 16.36
CA THR A 160 -15.46 -17.19 16.03
C THR A 160 -15.70 -17.53 14.55
N PRO A 161 -14.86 -18.38 13.92
CA PRO A 161 -15.08 -18.88 12.56
C PRO A 161 -16.51 -19.40 12.31
N MET A 162 -17.07 -20.14 13.27
CA MET A 162 -18.45 -20.66 13.16
C MET A 162 -19.49 -19.55 13.17
N ALA A 163 -19.35 -18.56 14.06
CA ALA A 163 -20.27 -17.43 14.16
C ALA A 163 -20.19 -16.55 12.91
N ALA A 164 -18.98 -16.27 12.42
CA ALA A 164 -18.77 -15.50 11.20
C ALA A 164 -19.38 -16.20 9.97
N ARG A 165 -19.20 -17.51 9.83
CA ARG A 165 -19.81 -18.27 8.72
C ARG A 165 -21.32 -18.26 8.80
N SER A 166 -21.89 -18.46 9.98
CA SER A 166 -23.34 -18.38 10.19
C SER A 166 -23.89 -17.00 9.79
N GLU A 167 -23.18 -15.94 10.17
CA GLU A 167 -23.56 -14.56 9.84
C GLU A 167 -23.44 -14.27 8.33
N LEU A 168 -22.39 -14.77 7.69
CA LEU A 168 -22.17 -14.66 6.25
C LEU A 168 -23.34 -15.28 5.48
N LEU A 169 -23.68 -16.54 5.77
CA LEU A 169 -24.74 -17.28 5.08
C LEU A 169 -26.14 -16.72 5.39
N ARG A 170 -26.37 -16.25 6.61
CA ARG A 170 -27.62 -15.59 7.00
C ARG A 170 -27.83 -14.27 6.27
N THR A 171 -26.74 -13.57 5.97
CA THR A 171 -26.77 -12.23 5.35
C THR A 171 -26.71 -12.27 3.83
N ALA A 172 -26.20 -13.37 3.27
CA ALA A 172 -26.13 -13.57 1.83
C ALA A 172 -27.51 -13.30 1.19
N ALA A 173 -27.51 -12.47 0.15
CA ALA A 173 -28.67 -12.30 -0.71
C ALA A 173 -28.96 -13.58 -1.50
N ASP A 174 -30.20 -13.72 -1.93
CA ASP A 174 -30.67 -14.82 -2.80
C ASP A 174 -30.22 -14.56 -4.25
N GLU A 175 -28.91 -14.71 -4.49
CA GLU A 175 -28.26 -14.53 -5.79
C GLU A 175 -27.11 -15.54 -5.96
N PRO A 176 -26.66 -15.83 -7.20
CA PRO A 176 -25.52 -16.71 -7.40
C PRO A 176 -24.20 -16.01 -7.00
N TYR A 177 -23.36 -16.74 -6.28
CA TYR A 177 -22.02 -16.31 -5.91
C TYR A 177 -20.95 -17.11 -6.69
N LEU A 178 -19.84 -16.44 -6.99
CA LEU A 178 -18.64 -17.10 -7.48
C LEU A 178 -18.15 -18.11 -6.46
N ARG A 179 -17.75 -19.27 -6.96
CA ARG A 179 -17.26 -20.37 -6.14
C ARG A 179 -15.74 -20.30 -6.13
N PHE A 180 -15.15 -20.02 -4.98
CA PHE A 180 -13.70 -20.02 -4.83
C PHE A 180 -13.12 -21.45 -4.97
N ASP A 181 -11.98 -21.57 -5.63
CA ASP A 181 -11.20 -22.81 -5.73
C ASP A 181 -9.70 -22.51 -5.94
N ALA A 182 -8.89 -23.56 -6.05
CA ALA A 182 -7.44 -23.41 -6.23
C ALA A 182 -7.02 -22.77 -7.56
N GLU A 183 -7.87 -22.77 -8.58
CA GLU A 183 -7.56 -22.22 -9.89
C GLU A 183 -7.87 -20.72 -9.95
N ASN A 184 -8.91 -20.26 -9.25
CA ASN A 184 -9.38 -18.88 -9.34
C ASN A 184 -9.05 -18.00 -8.13
N PHE A 185 -8.72 -18.58 -6.96
CA PHE A 185 -8.60 -17.84 -5.70
C PHE A 185 -7.61 -16.68 -5.78
N GLU A 186 -6.39 -16.92 -6.28
CA GLU A 186 -5.37 -15.88 -6.39
C GLU A 186 -5.84 -14.73 -7.27
N SER A 187 -6.40 -15.03 -8.44
CA SER A 187 -6.86 -14.02 -9.40
C SER A 187 -7.99 -13.16 -8.82
N ILE A 188 -8.94 -13.77 -8.12
CA ILE A 188 -10.05 -13.07 -7.49
C ILE A 188 -9.54 -12.23 -6.31
N PHE A 189 -8.67 -12.79 -5.47
CA PHE A 189 -8.13 -12.10 -4.30
C PHE A 189 -7.35 -10.84 -4.69
N VAL A 190 -6.43 -10.94 -5.66
CA VAL A 190 -5.62 -9.82 -6.15
C VAL A 190 -6.49 -8.75 -6.81
N ASP A 191 -7.51 -9.13 -7.58
CA ASP A 191 -8.44 -8.18 -8.19
C ASP A 191 -9.31 -7.45 -7.14
N LEU A 192 -9.86 -8.18 -6.15
CA LEU A 192 -10.61 -7.58 -5.05
C LEU A 192 -9.74 -6.59 -4.26
N TYR A 193 -8.50 -6.97 -3.94
CA TYR A 193 -7.54 -6.10 -3.29
C TYR A 193 -7.28 -4.84 -4.13
N ALA A 194 -6.99 -4.98 -5.42
CA ALA A 194 -6.71 -3.85 -6.30
C ALA A 194 -7.90 -2.88 -6.38
N ARG A 195 -9.13 -3.38 -6.48
CA ARG A 195 -10.36 -2.54 -6.48
C ARG A 195 -10.56 -1.83 -5.15
N GLN A 196 -10.26 -2.50 -4.05
CA GLN A 196 -10.35 -1.92 -2.71
C GLN A 196 -9.29 -0.82 -2.52
N MET A 197 -8.07 -1.05 -2.97
CA MET A 197 -6.99 -0.05 -2.93
C MET A 197 -7.27 1.12 -3.86
N ASP A 198 -7.79 0.90 -5.06
CA ASP A 198 -8.20 1.98 -5.97
C ASP A 198 -9.22 2.91 -5.30
N PHE A 199 -10.21 2.33 -4.61
CA PHE A 199 -11.21 3.11 -3.88
C PHE A 199 -10.62 3.90 -2.70
N ILE A 200 -9.68 3.32 -1.94
CA ILE A 200 -8.99 4.01 -0.84
C ILE A 200 -8.13 5.13 -1.39
N LEU A 201 -7.30 4.84 -2.39
CA LEU A 201 -6.37 5.79 -3.01
C LEU A 201 -7.13 6.98 -3.63
N ALA A 202 -8.28 6.70 -4.25
CA ALA A 202 -9.13 7.71 -4.84
C ALA A 202 -9.69 8.72 -3.83
N LYS A 203 -9.75 8.42 -2.52
CA LYS A 203 -10.29 9.33 -1.49
C LYS A 203 -9.33 10.47 -1.13
N GLY A 204 -8.06 10.34 -1.49
CA GLY A 204 -6.98 11.25 -1.10
C GLY A 204 -6.15 10.67 0.05
N GLY A 205 -5.00 11.31 0.28
CA GLY A 205 -4.05 10.86 1.30
C GLY A 205 -4.57 11.01 2.74
N PRO A 206 -3.90 10.36 3.70
CA PRO A 206 -4.32 10.41 5.10
C PRO A 206 -4.22 11.82 5.68
N THR A 207 -5.11 12.09 6.64
CA THR A 207 -5.02 13.26 7.52
C THR A 207 -4.34 12.90 8.84
N GLU A 208 -3.85 13.91 9.56
CA GLU A 208 -3.32 13.70 10.91
C GLU A 208 -4.34 13.02 11.84
N ALA A 209 -5.61 13.43 11.74
CA ALA A 209 -6.69 12.84 12.53
C ALA A 209 -6.90 11.35 12.19
N ASP A 210 -6.75 10.97 10.92
CA ASP A 210 -6.83 9.57 10.50
C ASP A 210 -5.67 8.77 11.08
N MET A 211 -4.44 9.30 10.99
CA MET A 211 -3.25 8.64 11.53
C MET A 211 -3.32 8.46 13.05
N ARG A 212 -3.76 9.48 13.79
CA ARG A 212 -3.95 9.38 15.25
C ARG A 212 -5.03 8.35 15.62
N ARG A 213 -6.13 8.31 14.87
CA ARG A 213 -7.20 7.33 15.09
C ARG A 213 -6.74 5.91 14.81
N GLU A 214 -5.93 5.72 13.76
CA GLU A 214 -5.37 4.41 13.41
C GLU A 214 -4.34 3.95 14.44
N ALA A 215 -3.42 4.84 14.84
CA ALA A 215 -2.45 4.55 15.90
C ALA A 215 -3.13 4.15 17.21
N ALA A 216 -4.26 4.77 17.57
CA ALA A 216 -5.02 4.42 18.77
C ALA A 216 -5.67 3.02 18.72
N ARG A 217 -5.85 2.43 17.53
CA ARG A 217 -6.37 1.06 17.37
C ARG A 217 -5.27 0.01 17.44
N MET A 218 -4.04 0.40 17.16
CA MET A 218 -2.88 -0.50 17.21
C MET A 218 -2.35 -0.53 18.64
N ALA A 219 -2.56 -1.66 19.32
CA ALA A 219 -1.97 -1.88 20.63
C ALA A 219 -0.43 -1.78 20.53
N ASP A 220 0.21 -1.21 21.56
CA ASP A 220 1.67 -1.12 21.72
C ASP A 220 2.43 -0.18 20.77
N LEU A 221 1.73 0.71 20.04
CA LEU A 221 2.41 1.84 19.40
C LEU A 221 2.68 2.95 20.42
N PRO A 222 3.92 3.47 20.49
CA PRO A 222 4.23 4.62 21.33
C PRO A 222 3.40 5.85 20.88
N GLU A 223 3.19 6.81 21.78
CA GLU A 223 2.57 8.08 21.37
C GLU A 223 3.57 8.89 20.55
N LEU A 224 3.13 9.40 19.39
CA LEU A 224 3.93 10.27 18.53
C LEU A 224 3.92 11.70 19.07
N ASP A 225 5.10 12.29 19.22
CA ASP A 225 5.20 13.74 19.37
C ASP A 225 4.80 14.46 18.07
N ASP A 226 4.59 15.77 18.14
CA ASP A 226 4.06 16.54 16.99
C ASP A 226 5.04 16.54 15.79
N ASP A 227 6.34 16.60 16.03
CA ASP A 227 7.35 16.58 14.95
C ASP A 227 7.39 15.22 14.25
N GLN A 228 7.32 14.14 15.03
CA GLN A 228 7.24 12.77 14.52
C GLN A 228 5.93 12.54 13.75
N MET A 229 4.81 13.06 14.26
CA MET A 229 3.52 13.00 13.58
C MET A 229 3.56 13.71 12.22
N GLN A 230 4.13 14.92 12.15
CA GLN A 230 4.26 15.65 10.88
C GLN A 230 5.22 14.94 9.90
N MET A 231 6.28 14.30 10.40
CA MET A 231 7.15 13.47 9.56
C MET A 231 6.40 12.26 9.00
N ALA A 232 5.71 11.51 9.86
CA ALA A 232 4.94 10.34 9.48
C ALA A 232 3.84 10.69 8.46
N LEU A 233 3.15 11.82 8.65
CA LEU A 233 2.14 12.32 7.72
C LEU A 233 2.72 12.63 6.33
N ARG A 234 3.89 13.29 6.27
CA ARG A 234 4.56 13.58 5.00
C ARG A 234 4.98 12.30 4.28
N MET A 235 5.58 11.35 5.00
CA MET A 235 5.97 10.05 4.43
C MET A 235 4.75 9.26 3.94
N SER A 236 3.68 9.22 4.73
CA SER A 236 2.46 8.51 4.39
C SER A 236 1.76 9.12 3.16
N ARG A 237 1.72 10.45 3.06
CA ARG A 237 1.19 11.13 1.87
C ARG A 237 2.03 10.90 0.62
N ALA A 238 3.36 10.94 0.75
CA ALA A 238 4.26 10.63 -0.36
C ALA A 238 4.07 9.18 -0.84
N SER A 239 3.96 8.22 0.09
CA SER A 239 3.69 6.83 -0.25
C SER A 239 2.31 6.64 -0.88
N HIS A 240 1.28 7.33 -0.38
CA HIS A 240 -0.08 7.30 -0.95
C HIS A 240 -0.08 7.84 -2.38
N GLN A 241 0.64 8.93 -2.62
CA GLN A 241 0.78 9.53 -3.94
C GLN A 241 1.46 8.57 -4.93
N GLN A 242 2.57 7.96 -4.53
CA GLN A 242 3.24 6.94 -5.36
C GLN A 242 2.30 5.76 -5.67
N ALA A 243 1.60 5.25 -4.65
CA ALA A 243 0.66 4.16 -4.81
C ALA A 243 -0.51 4.51 -5.75
N LEU A 244 -1.00 5.75 -5.68
CA LEU A 244 -2.03 6.25 -6.59
C LEU A 244 -1.52 6.26 -8.05
N GLU A 245 -0.31 6.72 -8.29
CA GLU A 245 0.31 6.71 -9.63
C GLU A 245 0.51 5.28 -10.14
N ASP A 246 1.01 4.37 -9.30
CA ASP A 246 1.17 2.95 -9.65
C ASP A 246 -0.19 2.31 -10.02
N ALA A 247 -1.26 2.63 -9.27
CA ALA A 247 -2.62 2.18 -9.58
C ALA A 247 -3.14 2.72 -10.93
N ILE A 248 -2.90 4.01 -11.20
CA ILE A 248 -3.25 4.66 -12.46
C ILE A 248 -2.53 4.00 -13.64
N ILE A 249 -1.23 3.73 -13.49
CA ILE A 249 -0.42 3.08 -14.52
C ILE A 249 -0.92 1.65 -14.76
N ASP A 250 -1.17 0.86 -13.72
CA ASP A 250 -1.71 -0.50 -13.87
C ASP A 250 -3.05 -0.50 -14.62
N ARG A 251 -3.97 0.41 -14.26
CA ARG A 251 -5.27 0.55 -14.95
C ARG A 251 -5.10 0.98 -16.40
N PHE A 252 -4.18 1.89 -16.66
CA PHE A 252 -3.84 2.32 -18.01
C PHE A 252 -3.31 1.14 -18.84
N LEU A 253 -2.31 0.41 -18.34
CA LEU A 253 -1.70 -0.71 -19.07
C LEU A 253 -2.72 -1.79 -19.40
N LYS A 254 -3.61 -2.13 -18.45
CA LYS A 254 -4.72 -3.07 -18.67
C LYS A 254 -5.73 -2.57 -19.70
N ARG A 255 -6.07 -1.28 -19.66
CA ARG A 255 -7.07 -0.67 -20.56
C ARG A 255 -6.60 -0.63 -22.01
N TYR A 256 -5.31 -0.37 -22.24
CA TYR A 256 -4.74 -0.24 -23.58
C TYR A 256 -4.02 -1.51 -24.06
N ASP A 257 -4.06 -2.60 -23.28
CA ASP A 257 -3.37 -3.87 -23.54
C ASP A 257 -1.89 -3.65 -23.94
N LEU A 258 -1.22 -2.72 -23.23
CA LEU A 258 0.12 -2.31 -23.60
C LEU A 258 1.13 -3.39 -23.19
N PRO A 259 1.89 -3.98 -24.13
CA PRO A 259 2.85 -5.01 -23.79
C PRO A 259 3.97 -4.48 -22.88
N ALA A 260 4.45 -5.32 -21.95
CA ALA A 260 5.49 -4.95 -21.00
C ALA A 260 6.74 -4.34 -21.67
N HIS A 261 7.19 -4.90 -22.79
CA HIS A 261 8.37 -4.40 -23.51
C HIS A 261 8.16 -2.99 -24.11
N GLU A 262 6.92 -2.64 -24.47
CA GLU A 262 6.60 -1.31 -24.96
C GLU A 262 6.56 -0.30 -23.80
N TRP A 263 5.94 -0.70 -22.68
CA TRP A 263 5.95 0.09 -21.46
C TRP A 263 7.38 0.38 -20.96
N GLU A 264 8.25 -0.63 -20.91
CA GLU A 264 9.65 -0.45 -20.48
C GLU A 264 10.43 0.55 -21.35
N ARG A 265 10.04 0.75 -22.62
CA ARG A 265 10.67 1.77 -23.49
C ARG A 265 10.16 3.17 -23.23
N LEU A 266 8.98 3.30 -22.64
CA LEU A 266 8.28 4.57 -22.42
C LEU A 266 8.45 5.06 -20.98
N ARG A 267 8.44 4.17 -19.98
CA ARG A 267 8.34 4.46 -18.54
C ARG A 267 9.16 5.65 -18.05
N ASP A 268 10.41 5.78 -18.50
CA ASP A 268 11.32 6.84 -18.02
C ASP A 268 11.03 8.22 -18.63
N ARG A 269 10.17 8.27 -19.65
CA ARG A 269 9.68 9.49 -20.30
C ARG A 269 8.21 9.77 -20.00
N VAL A 270 7.53 8.89 -19.27
CA VAL A 270 6.11 9.06 -18.95
C VAL A 270 5.95 9.86 -17.66
N ILE A 271 5.02 10.79 -17.67
CA ILE A 271 4.48 11.42 -16.46
C ILE A 271 3.00 11.12 -16.33
N VAL A 272 2.53 11.02 -15.10
CA VAL A 272 1.12 10.83 -14.77
C VAL A 272 0.56 12.16 -14.28
N ILE A 273 -0.53 12.62 -14.88
CA ILE A 273 -1.27 13.80 -14.42
C ILE A 273 -2.65 13.33 -13.97
N HIS A 274 -3.06 13.69 -12.75
CA HIS A 274 -4.34 13.25 -12.21
C HIS A 274 -5.03 14.29 -11.33
N ASP A 275 -6.33 14.13 -11.14
CA ASP A 275 -7.21 15.11 -10.50
C ASP A 275 -6.99 15.31 -8.99
N ARG A 276 -6.09 14.52 -8.38
CA ARG A 276 -5.67 14.69 -6.98
C ARG A 276 -4.47 15.61 -6.80
N MET A 277 -3.80 15.99 -7.88
CA MET A 277 -2.70 16.95 -7.82
C MET A 277 -3.18 18.35 -7.43
N ASN A 278 -2.34 19.09 -6.73
CA ASN A 278 -2.53 20.50 -6.46
C ASN A 278 -2.01 21.36 -7.63
N GLY A 279 -2.27 22.67 -7.59
CA GLY A 279 -1.88 23.57 -8.68
C GLY A 279 -0.36 23.70 -8.86
N GLU A 280 0.40 23.69 -7.76
CA GLU A 280 1.86 23.78 -7.77
C GLU A 280 2.48 22.54 -8.44
N GLU A 281 2.01 21.34 -8.09
CA GLU A 281 2.45 20.08 -8.71
C GLU A 281 2.19 20.09 -10.22
N ILE A 282 1.00 20.53 -10.64
CA ILE A 282 0.66 20.62 -12.07
C ILE A 282 1.56 21.63 -12.80
N CYS A 283 1.82 22.79 -12.21
CA CYS A 283 2.75 23.76 -12.78
C CYS A 283 4.17 23.22 -12.85
N GLN A 284 4.64 22.53 -11.81
CA GLN A 284 5.96 21.92 -11.79
C GLN A 284 6.11 20.88 -12.91
N HIS A 285 5.12 20.01 -13.11
CA HIS A 285 5.14 19.05 -14.20
C HIS A 285 5.03 19.72 -15.58
N ALA A 286 4.15 20.71 -15.73
CA ALA A 286 3.86 21.32 -17.02
C ALA A 286 4.96 22.26 -17.50
N LEU A 287 5.54 23.05 -16.59
CA LEU A 287 6.41 24.19 -16.92
C LEU A 287 7.82 24.02 -16.36
N GLY A 288 8.05 23.12 -15.40
CA GLY A 288 9.34 23.00 -14.69
C GLY A 288 10.52 22.58 -15.55
N HIS A 289 10.27 22.05 -16.75
CA HIS A 289 11.32 21.73 -17.73
C HIS A 289 11.49 22.81 -18.82
N ALA A 290 10.59 23.80 -18.87
CA ALA A 290 10.54 24.79 -19.93
C ALA A 290 11.61 25.86 -19.69
N GLY A 291 12.27 26.30 -20.77
CA GLY A 291 13.19 27.44 -20.71
C GLY A 291 12.48 28.78 -20.90
N ALA A 292 11.20 28.75 -21.27
CA ALA A 292 10.40 29.91 -21.58
C ALA A 292 9.86 30.60 -20.31
N GLU A 293 9.90 31.93 -20.32
CA GLU A 293 9.22 32.74 -19.31
C GLU A 293 7.71 32.74 -19.62
N VAL A 294 6.91 32.28 -18.66
CA VAL A 294 5.46 32.15 -18.79
C VAL A 294 4.79 33.21 -17.92
N ASP A 295 3.72 33.83 -18.42
CA ASP A 295 2.94 34.82 -17.66
C ASP A 295 2.21 34.16 -16.47
N GLU A 296 2.61 34.55 -15.25
CA GLU A 296 2.04 34.04 -14.00
C GLU A 296 0.53 34.29 -13.89
N ILE A 297 0.02 35.42 -14.41
CA ILE A 297 -1.41 35.75 -14.36
C ILE A 297 -2.21 34.76 -15.21
N GLU A 298 -1.66 34.38 -16.36
CA GLU A 298 -2.29 33.41 -17.24
C GLU A 298 -2.28 32.01 -16.63
N VAL A 299 -1.19 31.62 -15.96
CA VAL A 299 -1.09 30.36 -15.21
C VAL A 299 -2.14 30.28 -14.10
N GLU A 300 -2.25 31.31 -13.27
CA GLU A 300 -3.26 31.38 -12.20
C GLU A 300 -4.68 31.30 -12.78
N ARG A 301 -4.95 32.01 -13.88
CA ARG A 301 -6.24 31.97 -14.57
C ARG A 301 -6.57 30.55 -15.02
N ILE A 302 -5.64 29.86 -15.68
CA ILE A 302 -5.83 28.48 -16.13
C ILE A 302 -6.15 27.56 -14.96
N LEU A 303 -5.39 27.64 -13.86
CA LEU A 303 -5.62 26.81 -12.68
C LEU A 303 -6.98 27.06 -12.02
N LEU A 304 -7.48 28.29 -12.08
CA LEU A 304 -8.76 28.70 -11.49
C LEU A 304 -9.97 28.26 -12.33
N VAL A 305 -9.88 28.33 -13.66
CA VAL A 305 -11.03 28.08 -14.56
C VAL A 305 -11.11 26.66 -15.08
N SER A 306 -10.07 25.84 -14.89
CA SER A 306 -10.05 24.47 -15.39
C SER A 306 -10.91 23.53 -14.55
N ASP A 307 -11.77 22.75 -15.21
CA ASP A 307 -12.68 21.80 -14.56
C ASP A 307 -11.95 20.58 -13.93
N SER A 308 -10.72 20.32 -14.35
CA SER A 308 -9.90 19.20 -13.85
C SER A 308 -8.41 19.51 -13.92
N ARG A 309 -7.59 18.72 -13.22
CA ARG A 309 -6.12 18.91 -13.24
C ARG A 309 -5.52 18.46 -14.55
N VAL A 310 -6.10 17.42 -15.15
CA VAL A 310 -5.76 17.00 -16.53
C VAL A 310 -6.06 18.13 -17.53
N ALA A 311 -7.19 18.82 -17.40
CA ALA A 311 -7.53 19.95 -18.26
C ALA A 311 -6.59 21.14 -18.05
N ALA A 312 -6.28 21.47 -16.79
CA ALA A 312 -5.34 22.53 -16.45
C ALA A 312 -3.95 22.26 -17.04
N PHE A 313 -3.42 21.03 -16.88
CA PHE A 313 -2.14 20.64 -17.46
C PHE A 313 -2.13 20.82 -18.98
N HIS A 314 -3.17 20.36 -19.68
CA HIS A 314 -3.26 20.53 -21.13
C HIS A 314 -3.28 22.02 -21.53
N ALA A 315 -4.01 22.86 -20.81
CA ALA A 315 -4.04 24.30 -21.09
C ALA A 315 -2.68 24.98 -20.83
N LEU A 316 -1.95 24.58 -19.79
CA LEU A 316 -0.60 25.07 -19.52
C LEU A 316 0.39 24.67 -20.62
N GLN A 317 0.27 23.46 -21.17
CA GLN A 317 1.10 23.02 -22.31
C GLN A 317 0.91 23.89 -23.56
N GLU A 318 -0.26 24.49 -23.74
CA GLU A 318 -0.52 25.39 -24.88
C GLU A 318 0.26 26.71 -24.79
N LEU A 319 0.74 27.09 -23.60
CA LEU A 319 1.62 28.25 -23.41
C LEU A 319 3.05 27.99 -23.90
N LEU A 320 3.43 26.72 -24.09
CA LEU A 320 4.79 26.32 -24.45
C LEU A 320 4.97 26.17 -25.97
N PRO A 321 6.19 26.38 -26.50
CA PRO A 321 6.54 25.99 -27.86
C PRO A 321 6.30 24.50 -28.09
N MET A 322 5.89 24.12 -29.30
CA MET A 322 5.54 22.72 -29.63
C MET A 322 6.64 21.70 -29.29
N ALA A 323 7.91 22.10 -29.41
CA ALA A 323 9.07 21.23 -29.10
C ALA A 323 9.28 20.97 -27.61
N GLU A 324 8.65 21.77 -26.74
CA GLU A 324 8.73 21.61 -25.28
C GLU A 324 7.47 20.92 -24.73
N ARG A 325 6.46 20.66 -25.56
CA ARG A 325 5.20 20.06 -25.08
C ARG A 325 5.31 18.56 -24.86
N PHE A 326 4.61 18.07 -23.85
CA PHE A 326 4.40 16.65 -23.70
C PHE A 326 3.35 16.11 -24.67
N ARG A 327 3.52 14.86 -25.10
CA ARG A 327 2.60 14.14 -25.98
C ARG A 327 1.67 13.26 -25.17
N LEU A 328 0.35 13.43 -25.33
CA LEU A 328 -0.63 12.54 -24.69
C LEU A 328 -0.48 11.10 -25.22
N ILE A 329 -0.38 10.14 -24.30
CA ILE A 329 -0.35 8.70 -24.61
C ILE A 329 -1.76 8.12 -24.47
N GLY A 330 -2.47 8.50 -23.40
CA GLY A 330 -3.88 8.18 -23.23
C GLY A 330 -4.42 8.56 -21.85
N ARG A 331 -5.65 8.11 -21.56
CA ARG A 331 -6.41 8.50 -20.37
C ARG A 331 -7.03 7.30 -19.65
N THR A 332 -7.22 7.46 -18.34
CA THR A 332 -7.99 6.56 -17.48
C THR A 332 -8.85 7.38 -16.51
N ASP A 333 -10.00 6.83 -16.13
CA ASP A 333 -10.95 7.36 -15.15
C ASP A 333 -10.86 6.65 -13.79
N GLU A 334 -10.05 5.58 -13.71
CA GLU A 334 -9.80 4.81 -12.50
C GLU A 334 -8.30 4.81 -12.15
N PRO A 335 -7.95 4.89 -10.85
CA PRO A 335 -8.82 5.15 -9.68
C PRO A 335 -9.40 6.58 -9.63
N VAL A 336 -8.80 7.52 -10.35
CA VAL A 336 -9.28 8.90 -10.50
C VAL A 336 -9.07 9.34 -11.96
N GLY A 337 -9.70 10.44 -12.35
CA GLY A 337 -9.43 11.07 -13.65
C GLY A 337 -7.94 11.35 -13.81
N ALA A 338 -7.33 10.73 -14.82
CA ALA A 338 -5.91 10.81 -15.08
C ALA A 338 -5.56 10.68 -16.57
N ALA A 339 -4.39 11.21 -16.91
CA ALA A 339 -3.81 11.14 -18.24
C ALA A 339 -2.30 10.89 -18.16
N LEU A 340 -1.79 10.06 -19.06
CA LEU A 340 -0.37 9.74 -19.18
C LEU A 340 0.20 10.48 -20.37
N TYR A 341 1.34 11.13 -20.17
CA TYR A 341 2.02 11.94 -21.18
C TYR A 341 3.47 11.50 -21.35
N GLU A 342 3.98 11.53 -22.58
CA GLU A 342 5.38 11.27 -22.91
C GLU A 342 6.13 12.58 -23.15
N ARG A 343 7.33 12.70 -22.60
CA ARG A 343 8.29 13.74 -22.97
C ARG A 343 8.93 13.41 -24.32
N VAL A 344 8.75 14.28 -25.32
CA VAL A 344 9.25 14.11 -26.71
C VAL A 344 10.69 14.57 -26.86
#